data_AF-A0A7W4VZ14-F1
#
_entry.id   AF-A0A7W4VZ14-F1
#
_cell.length_a   1.000
_cell.length_b   1.000
_cell.length_c   1.000
_cell.angle_alpha   90.00
_cell.angle_beta   90.00
_cell.angle_gamma   90.00
#
_symmetry.space_group_name_H-M   'P 1'
#
loop_
_entity.id
_entity.type
_entity.pdbx_description
1 polymer ?
#
loop_
_entity_poly.entity_id
_entity_poly.type
_entity_poly.pdbx_seq_one_letter_code
_entity_poly.pdbx_strand_id
1 'polypeptide(L)'
;MLLTISTTHVPATDLGYLLHKHPDRVQEFRQSFGTATVLYPEATAERCTAALVLDVDPVRLARSRTRSPDFSLAQYVNDRSYAASSLLGVALADVFSTARAGICKSRQELADTPIPLELRIPVLPCRGGAEVAHRLFEPLGWSVEAEPIPLDDDLDWGDSRYVRLQLAGTVRLADALNQLHVLLPVLDESKHYWQAADEVDKLLRSGGSWLVDHPERELITRRYLGHSRRLAADALGRLAEIGDDPEAAFEPQPVVRPVALNVQRHDAVLAVLDELGARSIIDLGCGGGRLLQRLVERPALDRIAGVDVSSRSLRMAGRRLGMDRMGERQAARITLFQGALTYTDARFAGYDAAVLMEVVEHVDPERLPAFERVVFGRARPGAVVLTTPNSEYNDLYEGLVGPRHPDHRFEWTRAEFAAWCDRVCAEHGYTVEIRGIGDVDPDRGAPTQLGVFRRA
;
A
#
# COMPACT_ATOMS: atom_id res chain seq x y z
N MET A 1 -6.75 -20.06 -4.74
CA MET A 1 -6.06 -20.36 -3.46
C MET A 1 -7.08 -20.65 -2.37
N LEU A 2 -6.69 -21.39 -1.33
CA LEU A 2 -7.57 -21.76 -0.20
C LEU A 2 -6.84 -21.64 1.14
N LEU A 3 -7.50 -21.06 2.13
CA LEU A 3 -7.22 -21.20 3.55
C LEU A 3 -8.48 -21.71 4.25
N THR A 4 -8.37 -22.73 5.09
CA THR A 4 -9.44 -23.11 6.01
C THR A 4 -9.04 -22.83 7.45
N ILE A 5 -9.99 -22.34 8.24
CA ILE A 5 -9.87 -22.05 9.67
C ILE A 5 -10.95 -22.86 10.37
N SER A 6 -10.55 -23.83 11.18
CA SER A 6 -11.47 -24.70 11.90
C SER A 6 -11.31 -24.54 13.40
N THR A 7 -12.38 -24.73 14.15
CA THR A 7 -12.34 -24.81 15.61
C THR A 7 -13.28 -25.89 16.14
N THR A 8 -12.93 -26.44 17.29
CA THR A 8 -13.75 -27.34 18.10
C THR A 8 -14.11 -26.73 19.46
N HIS A 9 -13.92 -25.41 19.62
CA HIS A 9 -14.51 -24.67 20.73
C HIS A 9 -16.03 -24.92 20.76
N VAL A 10 -16.67 -24.89 21.92
CA VAL A 10 -18.11 -25.17 22.03
C VAL A 10 -18.86 -23.93 22.53
N PRO A 11 -19.82 -23.39 21.75
CA PRO A 11 -20.26 -23.87 20.44
C PRO A 11 -19.30 -23.46 19.32
N ALA A 12 -18.97 -24.38 18.40
CA ALA A 12 -17.99 -24.11 17.35
C ALA A 12 -18.47 -23.06 16.35
N THR A 13 -19.79 -22.94 16.18
CA THR A 13 -20.44 -21.90 15.38
C THR A 13 -20.11 -20.48 15.84
N ASP A 14 -19.60 -20.28 17.06
CA ASP A 14 -19.12 -18.97 17.50
C ASP A 14 -17.96 -18.43 16.64
N LEU A 15 -17.26 -19.30 15.89
CA LEU A 15 -16.31 -18.89 14.86
C LEU A 15 -16.91 -17.89 13.85
N GLY A 16 -18.22 -17.99 13.56
CA GLY A 16 -18.93 -17.03 12.71
C GLY A 16 -18.96 -15.61 13.28
N TYR A 17 -19.19 -15.48 14.59
CA TYR A 17 -19.14 -14.18 15.28
C TYR A 17 -17.71 -13.65 15.34
N LEU A 18 -16.74 -14.52 15.63
CA LEU A 18 -15.34 -14.12 15.74
C LEU A 18 -14.78 -13.62 14.40
N LEU A 19 -15.13 -14.25 13.27
CA LEU A 19 -14.72 -13.83 11.92
C LEU A 19 -15.59 -12.71 11.33
N HIS A 20 -16.69 -12.36 12.00
CA HIS A 20 -17.74 -11.46 11.48
C HIS A 20 -18.27 -11.94 10.13
N LYS A 21 -18.48 -13.25 9.99
CA LYS A 21 -19.04 -13.89 8.80
C LYS A 21 -20.07 -14.92 9.23
N HIS A 22 -21.31 -14.74 8.78
CA HIS A 22 -22.39 -15.65 9.16
C HIS A 22 -22.23 -17.01 8.44
N PRO A 23 -22.31 -18.15 9.14
CA PRO A 23 -22.13 -19.47 8.54
C PRO A 23 -23.06 -19.76 7.35
N ASP A 24 -24.33 -19.38 7.45
CA ASP A 24 -25.33 -19.56 6.37
C ASP A 24 -25.17 -18.62 5.17
N ARG A 25 -24.13 -17.79 5.12
CA ARG A 25 -23.93 -16.80 4.04
C ARG A 25 -22.59 -16.98 3.36
N VAL A 26 -22.65 -17.26 2.06
CA VAL A 26 -21.51 -17.08 1.16
C VAL A 26 -21.33 -15.59 0.92
N GLN A 27 -20.13 -15.07 1.16
CA GLN A 27 -19.83 -13.64 1.03
C GLN A 27 -18.64 -13.43 0.10
N GLU A 28 -18.80 -12.52 -0.86
CA GLU A 28 -17.77 -12.19 -1.86
C GLU A 28 -17.22 -10.78 -1.64
N PHE A 29 -15.90 -10.65 -1.72
CA PHE A 29 -15.16 -9.41 -1.52
C PHE A 29 -14.28 -9.15 -2.75
N ARG A 30 -14.49 -7.99 -3.39
CA ARG A 30 -13.70 -7.60 -4.57
C ARG A 30 -12.29 -7.19 -4.17
N GLN A 31 -11.30 -7.87 -4.72
CA GLN A 31 -9.89 -7.54 -4.60
C GLN A 31 -9.37 -6.87 -5.88
N SER A 32 -8.23 -6.18 -5.78
CA SER A 32 -7.60 -5.57 -6.96
C SER A 32 -7.13 -6.62 -7.98
N PHE A 33 -6.86 -7.84 -7.52
CA PHE A 33 -6.34 -8.98 -8.27
C PHE A 33 -7.34 -10.12 -8.47
N GLY A 34 -8.59 -10.00 -7.98
CA GLY A 34 -9.55 -11.11 -8.04
C GLY A 34 -10.76 -10.94 -7.12
N THR A 35 -11.33 -12.06 -6.70
CA THR A 35 -12.44 -12.12 -5.75
C THR A 35 -12.09 -13.05 -4.60
N ALA A 36 -12.26 -12.59 -3.37
CA ALA A 36 -12.15 -13.41 -2.18
C ALA A 36 -13.55 -13.81 -1.69
N THR A 37 -13.78 -15.11 -1.51
CA THR A 37 -15.06 -15.66 -1.08
C THR A 37 -14.90 -16.33 0.27
N VAL A 38 -15.76 -15.98 1.21
CA VAL A 38 -15.88 -16.69 2.50
C VAL A 38 -17.13 -17.54 2.49
N LEU A 39 -16.97 -18.80 2.84
CA LEU A 39 -18.06 -19.75 3.06
C LEU A 39 -17.72 -20.71 4.21
N TYR A 40 -18.72 -21.42 4.72
CA TYR A 40 -18.56 -22.40 5.79
C TYR A 40 -18.90 -23.79 5.29
N PRO A 41 -17.91 -24.61 4.88
CA PRO A 41 -18.16 -26.00 4.50
C PRO A 41 -18.72 -26.86 5.64
N GLU A 42 -18.50 -26.47 6.90
CA GLU A 42 -18.95 -27.18 8.08
C GLU A 42 -19.29 -26.18 9.19
N ALA A 43 -20.46 -26.29 9.80
CA ALA A 43 -20.91 -25.41 10.89
C ALA A 43 -21.86 -26.16 11.83
N THR A 44 -21.30 -27.03 12.68
CA THR A 44 -22.03 -27.73 13.75
C THR A 44 -21.64 -27.16 15.12
N ALA A 45 -22.30 -27.63 16.18
CA ALA A 45 -21.96 -27.21 17.54
C ALA A 45 -20.57 -27.72 17.98
N GLU A 46 -20.14 -28.86 17.44
CA GLU A 46 -18.91 -29.57 17.77
C GLU A 46 -17.73 -29.14 16.89
N ARG A 47 -17.98 -28.75 15.64
CA ARG A 47 -16.93 -28.31 14.71
C ARG A 47 -17.46 -27.30 13.71
N CYS A 48 -16.68 -26.24 13.51
CA CYS A 48 -17.00 -25.20 12.55
C CYS A 48 -15.75 -24.87 11.75
N THR A 49 -15.88 -24.86 10.43
CA THR A 49 -14.81 -24.64 9.47
C THR A 49 -15.22 -23.49 8.55
N ALA A 50 -14.46 -22.40 8.59
CA ALA A 50 -14.55 -21.31 7.63
C ALA A 50 -13.51 -21.51 6.52
N ALA A 51 -13.88 -21.25 5.26
CA ALA A 51 -12.98 -21.28 4.12
C ALA A 51 -12.88 -19.88 3.50
N LEU A 52 -11.66 -19.40 3.32
CA LEU A 52 -11.32 -18.24 2.49
C LEU A 52 -10.77 -18.74 1.16
N VAL A 53 -11.57 -18.59 0.11
CA VAL A 53 -11.21 -18.95 -1.26
C VAL A 53 -10.84 -17.68 -2.00
N LEU A 54 -9.63 -17.63 -2.56
CA LEU A 54 -9.22 -16.51 -3.41
C LEU A 54 -9.16 -16.98 -4.86
N ASP A 55 -10.03 -16.41 -5.69
CA ASP A 55 -10.03 -16.56 -7.14
C ASP A 55 -9.30 -15.37 -7.77
N VAL A 56 -8.13 -15.60 -8.33
CA VAL A 56 -7.27 -14.56 -8.93
C VAL A 56 -7.56 -14.50 -10.42
N ASP A 57 -7.81 -13.29 -10.93
CA ASP A 57 -7.96 -13.04 -12.36
C ASP A 57 -6.55 -12.84 -12.97
N PRO A 58 -5.98 -13.85 -13.66
CA PRO A 58 -4.61 -13.79 -14.16
C PRO A 58 -4.46 -12.72 -15.24
N VAL A 59 -5.51 -12.43 -16.01
CA VAL A 59 -5.50 -11.42 -17.08
C VAL A 59 -5.46 -10.02 -16.47
N ARG A 60 -6.25 -9.77 -15.41
CA ARG A 60 -6.21 -8.51 -14.67
C ARG A 60 -4.87 -8.31 -13.97
N LEU A 61 -4.31 -9.36 -13.39
CA LEU A 61 -3.01 -9.33 -12.73
C LEU A 61 -1.85 -9.06 -13.72
N ALA A 62 -1.90 -9.65 -14.92
CA ALA A 62 -0.94 -9.38 -15.98
C ALA A 62 -1.05 -7.94 -16.52
N ARG A 63 -2.28 -7.42 -16.69
CA ARG A 63 -2.54 -6.05 -17.19
C ARG A 63 -2.23 -4.95 -16.19
N SER A 64 -2.13 -5.25 -14.89
CA SER A 64 -1.72 -4.29 -13.88
C SER A 64 -0.20 -4.08 -13.79
N ARG A 65 0.61 -4.82 -14.57
CA ARG A 65 2.07 -4.66 -14.59
C ARG A 65 2.52 -3.74 -15.72
N THR A 66 3.33 -2.74 -15.38
CA THR A 66 4.29 -2.12 -16.29
C THR A 66 5.43 -3.14 -16.54
N ARG A 67 5.90 -3.24 -17.79
CA ARG A 67 6.80 -4.30 -18.30
C ARG A 67 7.97 -4.63 -17.36
N SER A 68 8.02 -5.86 -16.82
CA SER A 68 9.29 -6.46 -16.38
C SER A 68 9.93 -7.23 -17.55
N PRO A 69 11.27 -7.30 -17.64
CA PRO A 69 11.99 -7.94 -18.74
C PRO A 69 12.12 -9.48 -18.61
N ASP A 70 11.49 -10.12 -17.63
CA ASP A 70 11.56 -11.58 -17.49
C ASP A 70 10.45 -12.28 -18.26
N PHE A 71 10.88 -13.23 -19.12
CA PHE A 71 10.13 -14.20 -19.93
C PHE A 71 8.64 -13.86 -20.13
N SER A 72 8.28 -13.36 -21.31
CA SER A 72 6.91 -12.93 -21.65
C SER A 72 5.83 -14.01 -21.42
N LEU A 73 6.19 -15.29 -21.40
CA LEU A 73 5.28 -16.41 -21.11
C LEU A 73 4.95 -16.58 -19.62
N ALA A 74 5.92 -16.33 -18.72
CA ALA A 74 5.76 -16.51 -17.27
C ALA A 74 4.74 -15.52 -16.65
N GLN A 75 4.38 -14.47 -17.40
CA GLN A 75 3.33 -13.52 -17.01
C GLN A 75 1.92 -14.09 -17.19
N TYR A 76 1.74 -15.07 -18.09
CA TYR A 76 0.46 -15.71 -18.38
C TYR A 76 0.35 -17.13 -17.83
N VAL A 77 1.47 -17.87 -17.78
CA VAL A 77 1.56 -19.19 -17.17
C VAL A 77 2.39 -19.07 -15.89
N ASN A 78 1.70 -18.95 -14.76
CA ASN A 78 2.30 -18.95 -13.44
C ASN A 78 1.35 -19.56 -12.40
N ASP A 79 1.92 -19.90 -11.27
CA ASP A 79 1.26 -20.49 -10.11
C ASP A 79 0.46 -19.48 -9.27
N ARG A 80 0.48 -18.18 -9.59
CA ARG A 80 -0.05 -17.13 -8.72
C ARG A 80 -1.55 -17.16 -8.54
N SER A 81 -2.31 -17.88 -9.37
CA SER A 81 -3.74 -18.10 -9.12
C SER A 81 -4.02 -19.26 -8.17
N TYR A 82 -3.03 -20.12 -7.97
CA TYR A 82 -3.20 -21.44 -7.36
C TYR A 82 -2.49 -21.55 -6.00
N ALA A 83 -1.31 -20.97 -5.86
CA ALA A 83 -0.51 -21.03 -4.64
C ALA A 83 -0.84 -19.91 -3.65
N ALA A 84 -0.96 -20.24 -2.35
CA ALA A 84 -1.25 -19.34 -1.23
C ALA A 84 -0.12 -18.33 -0.97
N SER A 85 0.02 -17.38 -1.88
CA SER A 85 1.06 -16.34 -1.91
C SER A 85 0.73 -15.16 -1.00
N SER A 86 1.58 -14.13 -1.03
CA SER A 86 1.33 -12.81 -0.43
C SER A 86 -0.06 -12.22 -0.74
N LEU A 87 -0.68 -12.58 -1.89
CA LEU A 87 -2.05 -12.16 -2.24
C LEU A 87 -3.11 -12.71 -1.28
N LEU A 88 -2.93 -13.94 -0.77
CA LEU A 88 -3.82 -14.51 0.24
C LEU A 88 -3.69 -13.76 1.56
N GLY A 89 -2.47 -13.36 1.94
CA GLY A 89 -2.23 -12.53 3.13
C GLY A 89 -2.89 -11.15 3.05
N VAL A 90 -2.96 -10.55 1.86
CA VAL A 90 -3.68 -9.29 1.61
C VAL A 90 -5.20 -9.49 1.70
N ALA A 91 -5.73 -10.52 1.03
CA ALA A 91 -7.16 -10.83 1.08
C ALA A 91 -7.62 -11.14 2.52
N LEU A 92 -6.83 -11.92 3.26
CA LEU A 92 -7.07 -12.22 4.68
C LEU A 92 -7.12 -10.94 5.53
N ALA A 93 -6.18 -10.03 5.32
CA ALA A 93 -6.10 -8.77 6.07
C ALA A 93 -7.30 -7.86 5.85
N ASP A 94 -7.83 -7.83 4.62
CA ASP A 94 -9.01 -7.05 4.24
C ASP A 94 -10.29 -7.68 4.77
N VAL A 95 -10.52 -8.96 4.44
CA VAL A 95 -11.76 -9.70 4.73
C VAL A 95 -11.98 -9.94 6.23
N PHE A 96 -10.91 -10.17 6.98
CA PHE A 96 -10.95 -10.45 8.41
C PHE A 96 -10.35 -9.31 9.26
N SER A 97 -10.36 -8.08 8.74
CA SER A 97 -9.79 -6.90 9.43
C SER A 97 -10.29 -6.71 10.87
N THR A 98 -11.59 -6.87 11.13
CA THR A 98 -12.17 -6.74 12.48
C THR A 98 -11.72 -7.86 13.43
N ALA A 99 -11.69 -9.10 12.94
CA ALA A 99 -11.23 -10.26 13.71
C ALA A 99 -9.74 -10.14 14.06
N ARG A 100 -8.92 -9.67 13.13
CA ARG A 100 -7.49 -9.37 13.34
C ARG A 100 -7.23 -8.31 14.40
N ALA A 101 -8.16 -7.36 14.57
CA ALA A 101 -8.08 -6.35 15.61
C ALA A 101 -8.47 -6.90 17.00
N GLY A 102 -8.89 -8.17 17.11
CA GLY A 102 -9.38 -8.77 18.34
C GLY A 102 -10.76 -8.25 18.77
N ILE A 103 -11.51 -7.61 17.87
CA ILE A 103 -12.77 -6.97 18.22
C ILE A 103 -13.94 -7.91 17.90
N CYS A 104 -14.73 -8.28 18.91
CA CYS A 104 -16.00 -8.99 18.71
C CYS A 104 -17.04 -8.53 19.75
N LYS A 105 -17.80 -7.48 19.43
CA LYS A 105 -18.75 -6.86 20.39
C LYS A 105 -19.76 -7.82 21.01
N SER A 106 -20.16 -8.87 20.29
CA SER A 106 -21.11 -9.87 20.77
C SER A 106 -20.49 -10.98 21.63
N ARG A 107 -19.17 -11.19 21.52
CA ARG A 107 -18.42 -12.32 22.11
C ARG A 107 -16.98 -11.89 22.45
N GLN A 108 -16.82 -10.76 23.13
CA GLN A 108 -15.49 -10.17 23.34
C GLN A 108 -14.60 -11.05 24.23
N GLU A 109 -15.16 -11.60 25.30
CA GLU A 109 -14.47 -12.56 26.18
C GLU A 109 -13.90 -13.75 25.39
N LEU A 110 -14.67 -14.27 24.42
CA LEU A 110 -14.20 -15.36 23.56
C LEU A 110 -13.10 -14.90 22.59
N ALA A 111 -13.21 -13.70 22.03
CA ALA A 111 -12.18 -13.14 21.14
C ALA A 111 -10.84 -12.92 21.87
N ASP A 112 -10.89 -12.66 23.18
CA ASP A 112 -9.71 -12.49 24.02
C ASP A 112 -9.15 -13.81 24.56
N THR A 113 -9.87 -14.92 24.39
CA THR A 113 -9.49 -16.24 24.91
C THR A 113 -8.82 -17.09 23.81
N PRO A 114 -7.70 -17.78 24.12
CA PRO A 114 -7.15 -18.81 23.24
C PRO A 114 -8.15 -19.96 23.02
N ILE A 115 -8.37 -20.33 21.76
CA ILE A 115 -9.28 -21.41 21.38
C ILE A 115 -8.54 -22.46 20.54
N PRO A 116 -8.99 -23.73 20.53
CA PRO A 116 -8.43 -24.75 19.65
C PRO A 116 -8.70 -24.35 18.20
N LEU A 117 -7.64 -24.15 17.43
CA LEU A 117 -7.67 -23.77 16.03
C LEU A 117 -6.91 -24.78 15.19
N GLU A 118 -7.45 -25.03 14.01
CA GLU A 118 -6.81 -25.82 12.97
C GLU A 118 -6.83 -25.03 11.65
N LEU A 119 -5.64 -24.70 11.15
CA LEU A 119 -5.44 -23.97 9.91
C LEU A 119 -4.93 -24.93 8.84
N ARG A 120 -5.50 -24.90 7.64
CA ARG A 120 -4.98 -25.67 6.50
C ARG A 120 -4.79 -24.81 5.28
N ILE A 121 -3.62 -24.97 4.65
CA ILE A 121 -3.22 -24.31 3.41
C ILE A 121 -2.70 -25.40 2.47
N PRO A 122 -3.50 -25.84 1.49
CA PRO A 122 -3.15 -27.00 0.67
C PRO A 122 -1.93 -26.80 -0.23
N VAL A 123 -1.66 -25.57 -0.66
CA VAL A 123 -0.57 -25.23 -1.57
C VAL A 123 0.07 -23.91 -1.11
N LEU A 124 1.14 -23.99 -0.34
CA LEU A 124 1.87 -22.85 0.20
C LEU A 124 3.27 -22.76 -0.42
N PRO A 125 3.66 -21.68 -1.12
CA PRO A 125 5.05 -21.49 -1.50
C PRO A 125 5.89 -21.37 -0.22
N CYS A 126 6.89 -22.23 -0.07
CA CYS A 126 7.72 -22.29 1.12
C CYS A 126 9.20 -22.33 0.72
N ARG A 127 9.78 -21.14 0.51
CA ARG A 127 11.19 -21.04 0.15
C ARG A 127 12.10 -21.40 1.33
N GLY A 128 12.90 -22.43 1.10
CA GLY A 128 13.72 -23.09 2.12
C GLY A 128 13.11 -24.40 2.64
N GLY A 129 11.98 -24.86 2.08
CA GLY A 129 11.41 -26.16 2.37
C GLY A 129 10.59 -26.21 3.67
N ALA A 130 10.05 -27.39 3.98
CA ALA A 130 9.17 -27.63 5.13
C ALA A 130 9.77 -27.17 6.46
N GLU A 131 11.07 -27.37 6.67
CA GLU A 131 11.80 -26.97 7.89
C GLU A 131 11.63 -25.48 8.25
N VAL A 132 11.49 -24.61 7.25
CA VAL A 132 11.24 -23.19 7.51
C VAL A 132 9.86 -22.98 8.13
N ALA A 133 8.84 -23.74 7.70
CA ALA A 133 7.51 -23.64 8.30
C ALA A 133 7.54 -24.06 9.78
N HIS A 134 8.25 -25.15 10.12
CA HIS A 134 8.45 -25.57 11.51
C HIS A 134 9.09 -24.46 12.35
N ARG A 135 10.23 -23.93 11.92
CA ARG A 135 10.95 -22.84 12.61
C ARG A 135 10.12 -21.56 12.80
N LEU A 136 9.16 -21.29 11.92
CA LEU A 136 8.34 -20.08 11.97
C LEU A 136 7.05 -20.24 12.77
N PHE A 137 6.45 -21.43 12.83
CA PHE A 137 5.16 -21.63 13.49
C PHE A 137 5.24 -22.38 14.83
N GLU A 138 6.19 -23.30 15.02
CA GLU A 138 6.31 -24.02 16.29
C GLU A 138 6.57 -23.10 17.51
N PRO A 139 7.44 -22.08 17.43
CA PRO A 139 7.65 -21.16 18.56
C PRO A 139 6.40 -20.35 18.94
N LEU A 140 5.41 -20.28 18.05
CA LEU A 140 4.14 -19.57 18.26
C LEU A 140 3.06 -20.45 18.91
N GLY A 141 3.41 -21.70 19.29
CA GLY A 141 2.48 -22.63 19.94
C GLY A 141 1.69 -23.51 18.97
N TRP A 142 2.12 -23.61 17.71
CA TRP A 142 1.51 -24.51 16.73
C TRP A 142 2.22 -25.87 16.70
N SER A 143 1.43 -26.93 16.61
CA SER A 143 1.87 -28.18 15.99
C SER A 143 1.82 -28.00 14.47
N VAL A 144 2.95 -28.28 13.81
CA VAL A 144 3.14 -28.02 12.38
C VAL A 144 3.27 -29.35 11.63
N GLU A 145 2.43 -29.53 10.61
CA GLU A 145 2.60 -30.57 9.59
C GLU A 145 2.84 -29.87 8.25
N ALA A 146 4.06 -30.00 7.72
CA ALA A 146 4.46 -29.39 6.45
C ALA A 146 4.99 -30.45 5.49
N GLU A 147 4.14 -30.93 4.58
CA GLU A 147 4.49 -31.96 3.62
C GLU A 147 4.89 -31.34 2.27
N PRO A 148 6.10 -31.59 1.74
CA PRO A 148 6.47 -31.19 0.39
C PRO A 148 5.49 -31.75 -0.65
N ILE A 149 5.15 -30.94 -1.65
CA ILE A 149 4.31 -31.37 -2.77
C ILE A 149 5.25 -31.75 -3.93
N PRO A 150 5.19 -32.97 -4.49
CA PRO A 150 6.01 -33.35 -5.64
C PRO A 150 5.70 -32.47 -6.86
N LEU A 151 6.70 -32.25 -7.72
CA LEU A 151 6.48 -31.51 -8.98
C LEU A 151 5.51 -32.23 -9.91
N ASP A 152 5.59 -33.55 -9.91
CA ASP A 152 4.75 -34.46 -10.68
C ASP A 152 4.76 -35.82 -9.97
N ASP A 153 3.59 -36.45 -9.80
CA ASP A 153 3.47 -37.73 -9.09
C ASP A 153 4.00 -38.91 -9.94
N ASP A 154 4.04 -38.76 -11.26
CA ASP A 154 4.41 -39.83 -12.21
C ASP A 154 5.88 -39.73 -12.66
N LEU A 155 6.56 -38.61 -12.38
CA LEU A 155 7.92 -38.33 -12.84
C LEU A 155 8.88 -38.08 -11.67
N ASP A 156 10.10 -38.60 -11.78
CA ASP A 156 11.16 -38.43 -10.76
C ASP A 156 11.84 -37.05 -10.88
N TRP A 157 11.04 -35.99 -10.74
CA TRP A 157 11.49 -34.59 -10.76
C TRP A 157 11.75 -34.02 -9.36
N GLY A 158 11.43 -34.80 -8.33
CA GLY A 158 11.56 -34.42 -6.93
C GLY A 158 10.48 -33.44 -6.47
N ASP A 159 10.70 -32.88 -5.29
CA ASP A 159 9.74 -31.98 -4.63
C ASP A 159 9.69 -30.60 -5.29
N SER A 160 8.48 -30.05 -5.36
CA SER A 160 8.26 -28.67 -5.72
C SER A 160 8.64 -27.73 -4.56
N ARG A 161 8.61 -26.42 -4.83
CA ARG A 161 8.77 -25.39 -3.78
C ARG A 161 7.55 -25.24 -2.86
N TYR A 162 6.50 -26.02 -3.08
CA TYR A 162 5.25 -25.93 -2.35
C TYR A 162 5.19 -26.96 -1.24
N VAL A 163 4.55 -26.57 -0.14
CA VAL A 163 4.19 -27.48 0.94
C VAL A 163 2.69 -27.45 1.16
N ARG A 164 2.15 -28.59 1.59
CA ARG A 164 0.85 -28.68 2.23
C ARG A 164 1.06 -28.39 3.70
N LEU A 165 0.49 -27.29 4.19
CA LEU A 165 0.66 -26.85 5.58
C LEU A 165 -0.63 -27.09 6.37
N GLN A 166 -0.50 -27.76 7.51
CA GLN A 166 -1.52 -27.84 8.55
C GLN A 166 -0.93 -27.37 9.88
N LEU A 167 -1.67 -26.51 10.57
CA LEU A 167 -1.30 -25.96 11.87
C LEU A 167 -2.41 -26.28 12.86
N ALA A 168 -2.08 -26.88 14.01
CA ALA A 168 -3.02 -27.14 15.09
C ALA A 168 -2.50 -26.57 16.40
N GLY A 169 -3.31 -25.80 17.13
CA GLY A 169 -2.86 -25.14 18.35
C GLY A 169 -4.00 -24.48 19.12
N THR A 170 -3.73 -24.09 20.36
CA THR A 170 -4.69 -23.31 21.18
C THR A 170 -4.19 -21.88 21.28
N VAL A 171 -4.71 -21.00 20.42
CA VAL A 171 -4.27 -19.60 20.30
C VAL A 171 -5.47 -18.68 20.09
N ARG A 172 -5.31 -17.38 20.32
CA ARG A 172 -6.38 -16.41 19.99
C ARG A 172 -6.53 -16.32 18.48
N LEU A 173 -7.76 -16.20 17.99
CA LEU A 173 -8.03 -16.08 16.55
C LEU A 173 -7.34 -14.84 15.93
N ALA A 174 -7.32 -13.73 16.66
CA ALA A 174 -6.64 -12.51 16.21
C ALA A 174 -5.15 -12.75 15.99
N ASP A 175 -4.50 -13.47 16.90
CA ASP A 175 -3.07 -13.80 16.81
C ASP A 175 -2.80 -14.72 15.63
N ALA A 176 -3.60 -15.79 15.46
CA ALA A 176 -3.49 -16.70 14.32
C ALA A 176 -3.58 -15.96 12.96
N LEU A 177 -4.57 -15.06 12.82
CA LEU A 177 -4.75 -14.28 11.59
C LEU A 177 -3.59 -13.30 11.35
N ASN A 178 -3.06 -12.67 12.41
CA ASN A 178 -1.94 -11.75 12.29
C ASN A 178 -0.62 -12.48 11.99
N GLN A 179 -0.39 -13.64 12.60
CA GLN A 179 0.73 -14.53 12.29
C GLN A 179 0.69 -14.95 10.81
N LEU A 180 -0.45 -15.42 10.29
CA LEU A 180 -0.59 -15.73 8.86
C LEU A 180 -0.34 -14.51 7.97
N HIS A 181 -0.87 -13.34 8.34
CA HIS A 181 -0.67 -12.11 7.58
C HIS A 181 0.82 -11.73 7.45
N VAL A 182 1.62 -11.96 8.49
CA VAL A 182 3.06 -11.69 8.49
C VAL A 182 3.85 -12.82 7.82
N LEU A 183 3.54 -14.07 8.12
CA LEU A 183 4.39 -15.21 7.75
C LEU A 183 4.14 -15.71 6.32
N LEU A 184 2.95 -15.51 5.74
CA LEU A 184 2.71 -15.90 4.34
C LEU A 184 3.66 -15.18 3.36
N PRO A 185 3.85 -13.84 3.42
CA PRO A 185 4.87 -13.17 2.61
C PRO A 185 6.31 -13.61 2.90
N VAL A 186 6.62 -14.01 4.14
CA VAL A 186 7.95 -14.49 4.55
C VAL A 186 8.28 -15.83 3.90
N LEU A 187 7.31 -16.74 3.83
CA LEU A 187 7.45 -18.06 3.22
C LEU A 187 7.54 -17.99 1.69
N ASP A 188 6.78 -17.06 1.09
CA ASP A 188 6.72 -16.85 -0.35
C ASP A 188 7.99 -16.20 -0.92
N GLU A 189 8.61 -15.26 -0.18
CA GLU A 189 9.71 -14.39 -0.62
C GLU A 189 9.42 -13.63 -1.95
N SER A 190 8.17 -13.62 -2.41
CA SER A 190 7.73 -12.95 -3.63
C SER A 190 6.71 -11.85 -3.30
N LYS A 191 7.16 -10.79 -2.63
CA LYS A 191 6.29 -9.61 -2.42
C LYS A 191 6.08 -8.89 -3.76
N HIS A 192 4.82 -8.78 -4.18
CA HIS A 192 4.40 -8.22 -5.47
C HIS A 192 3.98 -6.74 -5.42
N TYR A 193 4.19 -6.06 -4.30
CA TYR A 193 3.92 -4.63 -4.15
C TYR A 193 5.17 -3.91 -3.61
N TRP A 194 5.37 -2.67 -4.05
CA TRP A 194 6.51 -1.82 -3.66
C TRP A 194 6.53 -1.58 -2.15
N GLN A 195 7.70 -1.77 -1.54
CA GLN A 195 7.92 -1.58 -0.12
C GLN A 195 8.18 -0.09 0.16
N ALA A 196 7.35 0.52 1.00
CA ALA A 196 7.60 1.84 1.57
C ALA A 196 7.81 1.70 3.09
N ALA A 197 8.23 2.78 3.75
CA ALA A 197 8.50 2.79 5.20
C ALA A 197 7.28 2.35 6.04
N ASP A 198 6.07 2.44 5.49
CA ASP A 198 4.83 1.96 6.12
C ASP A 198 4.78 0.43 6.28
N GLU A 199 5.62 -0.33 5.57
CA GLU A 199 5.75 -1.78 5.73
C GLU A 199 6.36 -2.18 7.07
N VAL A 200 7.28 -1.37 7.61
CA VAL A 200 7.83 -1.58 8.97
C VAL A 200 6.71 -1.43 9.99
N ASP A 201 5.91 -0.37 9.88
CA ASP A 201 4.78 -0.15 10.78
C ASP A 201 3.68 -1.22 10.63
N LYS A 202 3.49 -1.80 9.44
CA LYS A 202 2.57 -2.94 9.25
C LYS A 202 3.11 -4.21 9.90
N LEU A 203 4.42 -4.46 9.76
CA LEU A 203 5.10 -5.58 10.40
C LEU A 203 4.99 -5.46 11.92
N LEU A 204 5.33 -4.31 12.50
CA LEU A 204 5.27 -4.11 13.95
C LEU A 204 3.85 -4.21 14.50
N ARG A 205 2.85 -3.64 13.80
CA ARG A 205 1.45 -3.74 14.23
C ARG A 205 0.90 -5.17 14.20
N SER A 206 1.28 -5.96 13.19
CA SER A 206 0.79 -7.33 13.04
C SER A 206 1.66 -8.34 13.78
N GLY A 207 2.94 -8.02 13.97
CA GLY A 207 3.92 -8.78 14.72
C GLY A 207 3.74 -8.64 16.22
N GLY A 208 3.23 -7.50 16.70
CA GLY A 208 2.91 -7.28 18.10
C GLY A 208 4.04 -7.72 19.05
N SER A 209 3.66 -8.27 20.19
CA SER A 209 4.60 -8.88 21.15
C SER A 209 5.20 -10.19 20.64
N TRP A 210 4.44 -11.01 19.89
CA TRP A 210 4.90 -12.34 19.47
C TRP A 210 6.16 -12.28 18.59
N LEU A 211 6.31 -11.23 17.77
CA LEU A 211 7.49 -11.06 16.91
C LEU A 211 8.73 -10.64 17.71
N VAL A 212 8.57 -9.93 18.83
CA VAL A 212 9.68 -9.52 19.71
C VAL A 212 10.36 -10.77 20.30
N ASP A 213 9.53 -11.71 20.77
CA ASP A 213 9.96 -12.94 21.45
C ASP A 213 10.31 -14.07 20.48
N HIS A 214 10.05 -13.89 19.18
CA HIS A 214 10.23 -14.96 18.20
C HIS A 214 11.73 -15.26 17.97
N PRO A 215 12.18 -16.54 18.04
CA PRO A 215 13.58 -16.89 17.83
C PRO A 215 14.07 -16.54 16.41
N GLU A 216 13.16 -16.63 15.43
CA GLU A 216 13.43 -16.28 14.02
C GLU A 216 13.08 -14.81 13.66
N ARG A 217 12.98 -13.90 14.64
CA ARG A 217 12.58 -12.50 14.39
C ARG A 217 13.42 -11.80 13.31
N GLU A 218 14.73 -12.10 13.24
CA GLU A 218 15.62 -11.55 12.21
C GLU A 218 15.27 -12.08 10.81
N LEU A 219 15.03 -13.40 10.70
CA LEU A 219 14.63 -14.04 9.44
C LEU A 219 13.29 -13.50 8.96
N ILE A 220 12.29 -13.43 9.86
CA ILE A 220 10.94 -12.92 9.60
C ILE A 220 11.04 -11.48 9.10
N THR A 221 11.71 -10.61 9.86
CA THR A 221 11.84 -9.19 9.55
C THR A 221 12.53 -8.98 8.20
N ARG A 222 13.66 -9.67 7.96
CA ARG A 222 14.40 -9.57 6.71
C ARG A 222 13.58 -10.01 5.51
N ARG A 223 12.92 -11.18 5.58
CA ARG A 223 12.14 -11.70 4.46
C ARG A 223 10.85 -10.90 4.23
N TYR A 224 10.19 -10.47 5.31
CA TYR A 224 9.00 -9.63 5.21
C TYR A 224 9.34 -8.29 4.54
N LEU A 225 10.47 -7.69 4.87
CA LEU A 225 10.92 -6.42 4.28
C LEU A 225 11.80 -6.66 3.03
N GLY A 226 11.52 -7.75 2.31
CA GLY A 226 12.15 -8.15 1.04
C GLY A 226 13.66 -7.96 0.98
N HIS A 227 14.36 -8.32 2.05
CA HIS A 227 15.80 -8.27 2.22
C HIS A 227 16.41 -6.85 2.30
N SER A 228 15.61 -5.81 2.55
CA SER A 228 16.13 -4.47 2.88
C SER A 228 16.82 -4.47 4.25
N ARG A 229 18.16 -4.33 4.25
CA ARG A 229 18.96 -4.31 5.49
C ARG A 229 18.58 -3.14 6.41
N ARG A 230 18.25 -1.96 5.85
CA ARG A 230 17.83 -0.79 6.64
C ARG A 230 16.50 -0.97 7.33
N LEU A 231 15.47 -1.36 6.56
CA LEU A 231 14.14 -1.55 7.13
C LEU A 231 14.17 -2.68 8.14
N ALA A 232 14.98 -3.72 7.90
CA ALA A 232 15.19 -4.77 8.87
C ALA A 232 15.91 -4.28 10.13
N ALA A 233 16.94 -3.44 10.01
CA ALA A 233 17.63 -2.85 11.15
C ALA A 233 16.73 -1.91 11.96
N ASP A 234 15.92 -1.06 11.30
CA ASP A 234 14.92 -0.18 11.95
C ASP A 234 13.85 -1.00 12.69
N ALA A 235 13.28 -2.01 12.03
CA ALA A 235 12.31 -2.91 12.65
C ALA A 235 12.92 -3.68 13.84
N LEU A 236 14.13 -4.22 13.70
CA LEU A 236 14.82 -4.94 14.78
C LEU A 236 15.22 -4.01 15.94
N GLY A 237 15.63 -2.78 15.64
CA GLY A 237 15.91 -1.75 16.66
C GLY A 237 14.66 -1.43 17.48
N ARG A 238 13.54 -1.18 16.82
CA ARG A 238 12.25 -0.93 17.49
C ARG A 238 11.73 -2.15 18.26
N LEU A 239 11.92 -3.37 17.74
CA LEU A 239 11.58 -4.59 18.47
C LEU A 239 12.45 -4.77 19.72
N ALA A 240 13.73 -4.39 19.66
CA ALA A 240 14.63 -4.45 20.81
C ALA A 240 14.24 -3.43 21.89
N GLU A 241 13.85 -2.21 21.51
CA GLU A 241 13.34 -1.19 22.44
C GLU A 241 12.07 -1.65 23.18
N ILE A 242 11.24 -2.49 22.55
CA ILE A 242 10.03 -3.06 23.17
C ILE A 242 10.36 -4.23 24.12
N GLY A 243 11.43 -4.98 23.84
CA GLY A 243 11.82 -6.17 24.63
C GLY A 243 12.52 -5.87 25.96
N ASP A 244 13.04 -4.65 26.15
CA ASP A 244 13.80 -4.27 27.36
C ASP A 244 12.93 -3.71 28.51
N ASP A 245 11.59 -3.66 28.37
CA ASP A 245 10.66 -3.20 29.42
C ASP A 245 9.48 -4.19 29.63
N PRO A 246 9.52 -5.04 30.68
CA PRO A 246 8.52 -6.09 30.92
C PRO A 246 7.11 -5.59 31.31
N GLU A 247 6.93 -4.30 31.59
CA GLU A 247 5.64 -3.70 31.99
C GLU A 247 4.97 -2.86 30.90
N ALA A 248 5.50 -2.82 29.68
CA ALA A 248 4.84 -2.17 28.53
C ALA A 248 3.72 -3.04 27.92
N ALA A 249 2.80 -3.53 28.75
CA ALA A 249 1.49 -3.98 28.26
C ALA A 249 0.76 -2.76 27.69
N PHE A 250 0.48 -2.80 26.38
CA PHE A 250 -0.19 -1.76 25.59
C PHE A 250 -1.37 -1.10 26.34
N GLU A 251 -1.13 0.02 27.02
CA GLU A 251 -2.10 1.09 27.05
C GLU A 251 -1.99 1.84 25.70
N PRO A 252 -3.12 2.13 25.02
CA PRO A 252 -3.09 2.89 23.78
C PRO A 252 -2.74 4.35 24.11
N GLN A 253 -1.45 4.63 24.31
CA GLN A 253 -0.97 5.99 24.34
C GLN A 253 -0.98 6.54 22.92
N PRO A 254 -1.49 7.77 22.70
CA PRO A 254 -1.48 8.40 21.40
C PRO A 254 -0.03 8.79 21.05
N VAL A 255 0.70 7.87 20.43
CA VAL A 255 1.99 8.18 19.80
C VAL A 255 1.69 9.20 18.69
N VAL A 256 2.29 10.38 18.80
CA VAL A 256 2.30 11.37 17.73
C VAL A 256 3.05 10.72 16.56
N ARG A 257 2.29 10.14 15.63
CA ARG A 257 2.80 9.51 14.42
C ARG A 257 3.58 10.56 13.62
N PRO A 258 4.78 10.26 13.11
CA PRO A 258 5.32 11.02 11.99
C PRO A 258 4.30 10.95 10.86
N VAL A 259 3.77 12.11 10.45
CA VAL A 259 2.78 12.18 9.38
C VAL A 259 3.45 11.60 8.12
N ALA A 260 2.80 10.66 7.43
CA ALA A 260 3.40 10.05 6.24
C ALA A 260 3.75 11.14 5.19
N LEU A 261 4.90 11.03 4.51
CA LEU A 261 5.40 12.08 3.59
C LEU A 261 4.38 12.46 2.50
N ASN A 262 3.54 11.52 2.05
CA ASN A 262 2.44 11.82 1.14
C ASN A 262 1.38 12.74 1.78
N VAL A 263 1.02 12.52 3.04
CA VAL A 263 0.10 13.36 3.80
C VAL A 263 0.74 14.73 4.04
N GLN A 264 2.01 14.78 4.46
CA GLN A 264 2.75 16.04 4.64
C GLN A 264 2.78 16.87 3.34
N ARG A 265 2.95 16.24 2.17
CA ARG A 265 2.88 16.91 0.87
C ARG A 265 1.50 17.48 0.58
N HIS A 266 0.45 16.71 0.80
CA HIS A 266 -0.90 17.23 0.60
C HIS A 266 -1.18 18.40 1.56
N ASP A 267 -0.76 18.31 2.82
CA ASP A 267 -0.92 19.38 3.80
C ASP A 267 -0.15 20.65 3.39
N ALA A 268 1.11 20.51 2.98
CA ALA A 268 1.92 21.63 2.53
C ALA A 268 1.35 22.31 1.28
N VAL A 269 0.91 21.53 0.28
CA VAL A 269 0.26 22.06 -0.93
C VAL A 269 -1.03 22.80 -0.57
N LEU A 270 -1.86 22.24 0.31
CA LEU A 270 -3.09 22.91 0.74
C LEU A 270 -2.82 24.20 1.52
N ALA A 271 -1.80 24.21 2.39
CA ALA A 271 -1.38 25.41 3.11
C ALA A 271 -0.92 26.51 2.14
N VAL A 272 -0.12 26.17 1.12
CA VAL A 272 0.28 27.12 0.08
C VAL A 272 -0.92 27.64 -0.70
N LEU A 273 -1.88 26.79 -1.05
CA LEU A 273 -3.09 27.22 -1.75
C LEU A 273 -3.94 28.19 -0.91
N ASP A 274 -3.98 28.00 0.42
CA ASP A 274 -4.60 28.93 1.36
C ASP A 274 -3.85 30.26 1.44
N GLU A 275 -2.51 30.23 1.53
CA GLU A 275 -1.66 31.44 1.50
C GLU A 275 -1.88 32.26 0.23
N LEU A 276 -2.11 31.58 -0.90
CA LEU A 276 -2.37 32.22 -2.20
C LEU A 276 -3.79 32.78 -2.32
N GLY A 277 -4.73 32.39 -1.43
CA GLY A 277 -6.13 32.78 -1.52
C GLY A 277 -6.81 32.32 -2.81
N ALA A 278 -6.35 31.21 -3.41
CA ALA A 278 -6.87 30.72 -4.67
C ALA A 278 -8.33 30.26 -4.54
N ARG A 279 -9.21 30.71 -5.45
CA ARG A 279 -10.62 30.25 -5.49
C ARG A 279 -10.87 29.27 -6.63
N SER A 280 -10.01 29.28 -7.64
CA SER A 280 -10.04 28.36 -8.76
C SER A 280 -8.72 27.59 -8.91
N ILE A 281 -8.80 26.26 -8.86
CA ILE A 281 -7.64 25.38 -8.84
C ILE A 281 -7.74 24.32 -9.95
N ILE A 282 -6.63 24.09 -10.65
CA ILE A 282 -6.47 22.95 -11.55
C ILE A 282 -5.35 22.03 -11.07
N ASP A 283 -5.67 20.77 -10.83
CA ASP A 283 -4.73 19.70 -10.47
C ASP A 283 -4.28 18.99 -11.78
N LEU A 284 -3.06 19.31 -12.21
CA LEU A 284 -2.47 18.84 -13.46
C LEU A 284 -1.65 17.58 -13.19
N GLY A 285 -2.21 16.41 -13.51
CA GLY A 285 -1.67 15.12 -13.07
C GLY A 285 -2.34 14.60 -11.80
N CYS A 286 -3.68 14.71 -11.72
CA CYS A 286 -4.43 14.49 -10.48
C CYS A 286 -4.45 13.03 -9.98
N GLY A 287 -3.98 12.07 -10.80
CA GLY A 287 -3.93 10.66 -10.46
C GLY A 287 -5.30 10.12 -10.05
N GLY A 288 -5.31 9.32 -8.99
CA GLY A 288 -6.53 8.77 -8.41
C GLY A 288 -7.39 9.77 -7.60
N GLY A 289 -7.09 11.08 -7.65
CA GLY A 289 -7.90 12.14 -7.07
C GLY A 289 -7.77 12.34 -5.56
N ARG A 290 -6.61 12.00 -4.95
CA ARG A 290 -6.40 12.16 -3.50
C ARG A 290 -6.39 13.62 -3.06
N LEU A 291 -5.71 14.49 -3.81
CA LEU A 291 -5.74 15.93 -3.55
C LEU A 291 -7.11 16.53 -3.84
N LEU A 292 -7.72 16.17 -4.98
CA LEU A 292 -9.07 16.60 -5.34
C LEU A 292 -10.11 16.31 -4.25
N GLN A 293 -10.03 15.14 -3.59
CA GLN A 293 -10.92 14.78 -2.49
C GLN A 293 -10.86 15.80 -1.34
N ARG A 294 -9.67 16.31 -1.01
CA ARG A 294 -9.49 17.34 0.02
C ARG A 294 -9.87 18.73 -0.47
N LEU A 295 -9.68 19.02 -1.75
CA LEU A 295 -10.08 20.30 -2.35
C LEU A 295 -11.61 20.44 -2.39
N VAL A 296 -12.37 19.40 -2.74
CA VAL A 296 -13.85 19.50 -2.80
C VAL A 296 -14.52 19.72 -1.44
N GLU A 297 -13.84 19.40 -0.35
CA GLU A 297 -14.29 19.65 1.02
C GLU A 297 -14.14 21.13 1.40
N ARG A 298 -13.43 21.94 0.60
CA ARG A 298 -13.16 23.35 0.89
C ARG A 298 -14.24 24.25 0.26
N PRO A 299 -15.09 24.90 1.07
CA PRO A 299 -16.20 25.68 0.55
C PRO A 299 -15.76 26.94 -0.20
N ALA A 300 -14.58 27.48 0.13
CA ALA A 300 -13.98 28.69 -0.47
C ALA A 300 -13.55 28.52 -1.93
N LEU A 301 -13.48 27.28 -2.44
CA LEU A 301 -13.14 27.01 -3.83
C LEU A 301 -14.40 27.04 -4.71
N ASP A 302 -14.41 27.97 -5.66
CA ASP A 302 -15.47 28.18 -6.64
C ASP A 302 -15.38 27.18 -7.81
N ARG A 303 -14.14 26.80 -8.18
CA ARG A 303 -13.87 25.97 -9.36
C ARG A 303 -12.67 25.06 -9.14
N ILE A 304 -12.85 23.77 -9.39
CA ILE A 304 -11.85 22.73 -9.25
C ILE A 304 -11.80 21.92 -10.54
N ALA A 305 -10.61 21.66 -11.06
CA ALA A 305 -10.43 20.74 -12.17
C ALA A 305 -9.36 19.70 -11.86
N GLY A 306 -9.62 18.45 -12.22
CA GLY A 306 -8.67 17.36 -12.21
C GLY A 306 -8.35 16.91 -13.62
N VAL A 307 -7.06 16.91 -13.97
CA VAL A 307 -6.56 16.50 -15.28
C VAL A 307 -5.59 15.36 -15.13
N ASP A 308 -5.73 14.34 -15.96
CA ASP A 308 -4.75 13.26 -16.05
C ASP A 308 -4.70 12.70 -17.48
N VAL A 309 -3.54 12.20 -17.90
CA VAL A 309 -3.38 11.54 -19.21
C VAL A 309 -4.07 10.16 -19.22
N SER A 310 -4.18 9.54 -18.04
CA SER A 310 -4.77 8.23 -17.81
C SER A 310 -6.28 8.33 -17.56
N SER A 311 -7.07 7.88 -18.53
CA SER A 311 -8.52 7.72 -18.35
C SER A 311 -8.88 6.80 -17.17
N ARG A 312 -7.99 5.86 -16.81
CA ARG A 312 -8.15 5.00 -15.64
C ARG A 312 -8.04 5.79 -14.34
N SER A 313 -7.03 6.66 -14.23
CA SER A 313 -6.83 7.54 -13.07
C SER A 313 -8.05 8.43 -12.85
N LEU A 314 -8.58 9.02 -13.93
CA LEU A 314 -9.80 9.84 -13.88
C LEU A 314 -11.04 9.06 -13.44
N ARG A 315 -11.23 7.82 -13.91
CA ARG A 315 -12.32 6.96 -13.41
C ARG A 315 -12.17 6.65 -11.92
N MET A 316 -10.94 6.44 -11.44
CA MET A 316 -10.67 6.23 -10.01
C MET A 316 -10.94 7.49 -9.20
N ALA A 317 -10.53 8.66 -9.69
CA ALA A 317 -10.81 9.96 -9.09
C ALA A 317 -12.32 10.21 -8.99
N GLY A 318 -13.08 9.99 -10.08
CA GLY A 318 -14.53 10.17 -10.08
C GLY A 318 -15.24 9.28 -9.05
N ARG A 319 -14.81 8.01 -8.92
CA ARG A 319 -15.31 7.09 -7.89
C ARG A 319 -14.94 7.52 -6.47
N ARG A 320 -13.70 7.97 -6.24
CA ARG A 320 -13.22 8.43 -4.94
C ARG A 320 -13.98 9.67 -4.47
N LEU A 321 -14.22 10.59 -5.39
CA LEU A 321 -15.02 11.79 -5.17
C LEU A 321 -16.49 11.45 -4.97
N GLY A 322 -16.95 10.30 -5.48
CA GLY A 322 -18.36 9.94 -5.45
C GLY A 322 -19.19 10.86 -6.33
N MET A 323 -18.67 11.24 -7.51
CA MET A 323 -19.32 12.22 -8.41
C MET A 323 -20.77 11.83 -8.77
N ASP A 324 -21.07 10.54 -8.89
CA ASP A 324 -22.44 10.04 -9.14
C ASP A 324 -23.44 10.31 -8.00
N ARG A 325 -22.93 10.64 -6.80
CA ARG A 325 -23.70 10.88 -5.57
C ARG A 325 -23.52 12.29 -5.03
N MET A 326 -22.75 13.14 -5.72
CA MET A 326 -22.52 14.52 -5.30
C MET A 326 -23.80 15.34 -5.42
N GLY A 327 -24.05 16.22 -4.46
CA GLY A 327 -25.10 17.24 -4.59
C GLY A 327 -24.77 18.23 -5.71
N GLU A 328 -25.80 18.84 -6.32
CA GLU A 328 -25.65 19.73 -7.49
C GLU A 328 -24.60 20.84 -7.30
N ARG A 329 -24.53 21.44 -6.10
CA ARG A 329 -23.55 22.49 -5.77
C ARG A 329 -22.09 22.02 -5.77
N GLN A 330 -21.84 20.77 -5.38
CA GLN A 330 -20.50 20.18 -5.43
C GLN A 330 -20.18 19.69 -6.85
N ALA A 331 -21.14 19.06 -7.52
CA ALA A 331 -20.97 18.62 -8.90
C ALA A 331 -20.66 19.79 -9.86
N ALA A 332 -21.30 20.95 -9.66
CA ALA A 332 -21.09 22.13 -10.50
C ALA A 332 -19.69 22.75 -10.38
N ARG A 333 -18.99 22.54 -9.26
CA ARG A 333 -17.66 23.14 -9.02
C ARG A 333 -16.49 22.25 -9.42
N ILE A 334 -16.68 20.94 -9.60
CA ILE A 334 -15.58 20.03 -9.96
C ILE A 334 -15.75 19.42 -11.34
N THR A 335 -14.69 19.47 -12.16
CA THR A 335 -14.64 18.82 -13.46
C THR A 335 -13.42 17.90 -13.55
N LEU A 336 -13.62 16.70 -14.10
CA LEU A 336 -12.52 15.79 -14.45
C LEU A 336 -12.43 15.67 -15.97
N PHE A 337 -11.24 15.79 -16.52
CA PHE A 337 -11.06 15.58 -17.96
C PHE A 337 -9.68 15.06 -18.33
N GLN A 338 -9.62 14.33 -19.44
CA GLN A 338 -8.37 13.80 -19.96
C GLN A 338 -7.59 14.90 -20.68
N GLY A 339 -6.31 15.01 -20.36
CA GLY A 339 -5.38 15.96 -20.93
C GLY A 339 -3.94 15.54 -20.68
N ALA A 340 -3.01 16.05 -21.47
CA ALA A 340 -1.59 15.76 -21.34
C ALA A 340 -0.81 17.06 -21.32
N LEU A 341 0.17 17.17 -20.41
CA LEU A 341 0.89 18.41 -20.14
C LEU A 341 1.92 18.77 -21.22
N THR A 342 2.04 17.94 -22.25
CA THR A 342 2.88 18.19 -23.44
C THR A 342 2.08 18.70 -24.62
N TYR A 343 0.75 18.81 -24.49
CA TYR A 343 -0.15 19.35 -25.52
C TYR A 343 -0.90 20.56 -24.98
N THR A 344 -1.03 21.59 -25.81
CA THR A 344 -1.78 22.79 -25.44
C THR A 344 -3.27 22.46 -25.36
N ASP A 345 -3.88 22.78 -24.23
CA ASP A 345 -5.33 22.65 -24.01
C ASP A 345 -5.86 23.96 -23.43
N ALA A 346 -6.82 24.58 -24.14
CA ALA A 346 -7.43 25.83 -23.72
C ALA A 346 -8.13 25.71 -22.35
N ARG A 347 -8.54 24.50 -21.96
CA ARG A 347 -9.20 24.22 -20.68
C ARG A 347 -8.26 24.34 -19.48
N PHE A 348 -6.94 24.42 -19.68
CA PHE A 348 -5.97 24.62 -18.60
C PHE A 348 -5.89 26.09 -18.14
N ALA A 349 -6.39 27.04 -18.93
CA ALA A 349 -6.31 28.45 -18.63
C ALA A 349 -7.43 28.94 -17.68
N GLY A 350 -7.19 30.10 -17.05
CA GLY A 350 -8.20 30.81 -16.25
C GLY A 350 -8.41 30.25 -14.84
N TYR A 351 -7.37 29.63 -14.26
CA TYR A 351 -7.33 29.25 -12.85
C TYR A 351 -6.38 30.16 -12.08
N ASP A 352 -6.71 30.42 -10.82
CA ASP A 352 -5.87 31.19 -9.91
C ASP A 352 -4.58 30.43 -9.60
N ALA A 353 -4.68 29.11 -9.39
CA ALA A 353 -3.54 28.25 -9.14
C ALA A 353 -3.60 26.93 -9.94
N ALA A 354 -2.44 26.47 -10.42
CA ALA A 354 -2.25 25.11 -10.89
C ALA A 354 -1.38 24.32 -9.91
N VAL A 355 -1.71 23.04 -9.69
CA VAL A 355 -0.93 22.12 -8.86
C VAL A 355 -0.33 21.03 -9.73
N LEU A 356 0.95 20.76 -9.53
CA LEU A 356 1.74 19.71 -10.17
C LEU A 356 2.46 18.93 -9.07
N MET A 357 1.74 18.04 -8.40
CA MET A 357 2.27 17.29 -7.27
C MET A 357 2.81 15.95 -7.74
N GLU A 358 4.14 15.80 -7.80
CA GLU A 358 4.84 14.61 -8.28
C GLU A 358 4.48 14.24 -9.72
N VAL A 359 4.74 15.17 -10.62
CA VAL A 359 4.34 15.05 -12.04
C VAL A 359 5.52 15.26 -12.97
N VAL A 360 6.38 16.23 -12.65
CA VAL A 360 7.44 16.69 -13.55
C VAL A 360 8.50 15.61 -13.76
N GLU A 361 8.80 14.83 -12.74
CA GLU A 361 9.74 13.71 -12.74
C GLU A 361 9.29 12.54 -13.62
N HIS A 362 8.01 12.48 -13.98
CA HIS A 362 7.46 11.48 -14.91
C HIS A 362 7.48 11.95 -16.37
N VAL A 363 7.87 13.20 -16.64
CA VAL A 363 7.99 13.75 -17.99
C VAL A 363 9.36 13.39 -18.57
N ASP A 364 9.41 12.91 -19.81
CA ASP A 364 10.69 12.69 -20.48
C ASP A 364 11.45 14.03 -20.60
N PRO A 365 12.76 14.11 -20.27
CA PRO A 365 13.51 15.38 -20.26
C PRO A 365 13.39 16.20 -21.57
N GLU A 366 13.36 15.52 -22.72
CA GLU A 366 13.19 16.14 -24.04
C GLU A 366 11.84 16.86 -24.22
N ARG A 367 10.85 16.52 -23.39
CA ARG A 367 9.50 17.08 -23.41
C ARG A 367 9.29 18.19 -22.37
N LEU A 368 10.27 18.43 -21.48
CA LEU A 368 10.18 19.51 -20.49
C LEU A 368 9.95 20.89 -21.12
N PRO A 369 10.60 21.30 -22.23
CA PRO A 369 10.30 22.60 -22.85
C PRO A 369 8.85 22.71 -23.34
N ALA A 370 8.25 21.60 -23.78
CA ALA A 370 6.83 21.58 -24.16
C ALA A 370 5.93 21.71 -22.92
N PHE A 371 6.26 21.01 -21.83
CA PHE A 371 5.59 21.13 -20.54
C PHE A 371 5.63 22.57 -20.00
N GLU A 372 6.82 23.18 -19.98
CA GLU A 372 7.05 24.55 -19.51
C GLU A 372 6.16 25.54 -20.27
N ARG A 373 6.17 25.45 -21.62
CA ARG A 373 5.31 26.28 -22.48
C ARG A 373 3.82 26.04 -22.27
N VAL A 374 3.38 24.80 -22.03
CA VAL A 374 1.96 24.48 -21.82
C VAL A 374 1.49 25.04 -20.48
N VAL A 375 2.22 24.79 -19.40
CA VAL A 375 1.85 25.17 -18.03
C VAL A 375 2.07 26.66 -17.79
N PHE A 376 3.30 27.14 -17.94
CA PHE A 376 3.68 28.51 -17.57
C PHE A 376 3.39 29.51 -18.70
N GLY A 377 3.52 29.09 -19.96
CA GLY A 377 3.28 29.96 -21.12
C GLY A 377 1.80 30.11 -21.51
N ARG A 378 1.10 28.98 -21.72
CA ARG A 378 -0.25 28.96 -22.31
C ARG A 378 -1.38 28.90 -21.27
N ALA A 379 -1.29 27.98 -20.31
CA ALA A 379 -2.27 27.91 -19.21
C ALA A 379 -2.14 29.13 -18.30
N ARG A 380 -0.89 29.51 -18.01
CA ARG A 380 -0.49 30.77 -17.36
C ARG A 380 -1.35 31.15 -16.14
N PRO A 381 -1.49 30.24 -15.16
CA PRO A 381 -2.26 30.50 -13.93
C PRO A 381 -1.61 31.63 -13.11
N GLY A 382 -2.36 32.21 -12.17
CA GLY A 382 -1.81 33.22 -11.24
C GLY A 382 -0.63 32.69 -10.42
N ALA A 383 -0.71 31.42 -10.02
CA ALA A 383 0.34 30.68 -9.33
C ALA A 383 0.48 29.24 -9.83
N VAL A 384 1.67 28.66 -9.68
CA VAL A 384 1.93 27.22 -9.89
C VAL A 384 2.57 26.66 -8.63
N VAL A 385 1.98 25.59 -8.09
CA VAL A 385 2.52 24.85 -6.93
C VAL A 385 3.03 23.52 -7.44
N LEU A 386 4.34 23.34 -7.45
CA LEU A 386 4.98 22.14 -8.00
C LEU A 386 5.75 21.40 -6.91
N THR A 387 5.57 20.08 -6.81
CA THR A 387 6.44 19.23 -5.99
C THR A 387 7.17 18.21 -6.84
N THR A 388 8.39 17.90 -6.42
CA THR A 388 9.24 16.88 -7.04
C THR A 388 10.14 16.24 -5.98
N PRO A 389 10.57 14.98 -6.15
CA PRO A 389 11.60 14.38 -5.33
C PRO A 389 12.92 15.19 -5.31
N ASN A 390 13.65 15.11 -4.20
CA ASN A 390 15.03 15.59 -4.06
C ASN A 390 16.02 14.44 -4.19
N SER A 391 16.74 14.32 -5.31
CA SER A 391 17.68 13.20 -5.49
C SER A 391 18.83 13.18 -4.48
N GLU A 392 19.22 14.31 -3.88
CA GLU A 392 20.26 14.35 -2.85
C GLU A 392 19.82 13.61 -1.58
N TYR A 393 18.52 13.60 -1.28
CA TYR A 393 17.98 12.85 -0.15
C TYR A 393 17.96 11.34 -0.42
N ASN A 394 18.20 10.90 -1.66
CA ASN A 394 18.22 9.48 -2.00
C ASN A 394 19.33 8.73 -1.31
N ASP A 395 20.43 9.40 -1.01
CA ASP A 395 21.54 8.86 -0.23
C ASP A 395 21.09 8.34 1.15
N LEU A 396 20.02 8.91 1.71
CA LEU A 396 19.44 8.50 2.99
C LEU A 396 18.51 7.28 2.86
N TYR A 397 18.13 6.91 1.63
CA TYR A 397 17.38 5.69 1.34
C TYR A 397 18.35 4.54 1.00
N GLU A 398 18.76 3.78 2.02
CA GLU A 398 19.64 2.63 1.83
C GLU A 398 19.07 1.61 0.82
N GLY A 399 19.94 1.20 -0.12
CA GLY A 399 19.61 0.22 -1.17
C GLY A 399 18.92 0.81 -2.39
N LEU A 400 18.63 2.12 -2.39
CA LEU A 400 18.15 2.81 -3.58
C LEU A 400 19.28 2.99 -4.59
N VAL A 401 19.10 2.46 -5.79
CA VAL A 401 20.00 2.67 -6.93
C VAL A 401 19.19 3.34 -8.04
N GLY A 402 19.53 4.59 -8.35
CA GLY A 402 18.77 5.41 -9.30
C GLY A 402 17.58 6.14 -8.67
N PRO A 403 16.55 6.51 -9.45
CA PRO A 403 15.37 7.22 -8.95
C PRO A 403 14.54 6.40 -7.94
N ARG A 404 13.91 7.08 -6.97
CA ARG A 404 13.05 6.52 -5.91
C ARG A 404 11.87 5.71 -6.43
N HIS A 405 11.41 6.00 -7.65
CA HIS A 405 10.32 5.28 -8.29
C HIS A 405 10.74 4.86 -9.70
N PRO A 406 10.44 3.61 -10.13
CA PRO A 406 10.83 3.10 -11.44
C PRO A 406 10.24 3.88 -12.63
N ASP A 407 9.09 4.55 -12.41
CA ASP A 407 8.44 5.36 -13.42
C ASP A 407 8.96 6.81 -13.47
N HIS A 408 9.93 7.18 -12.61
CA HIS A 408 10.61 8.47 -12.72
C HIS A 408 11.58 8.42 -13.90
N ARG A 409 11.54 9.46 -14.73
CA ARG A 409 12.48 9.69 -15.83
C ARG A 409 13.76 10.34 -15.35
N PHE A 410 13.67 11.13 -14.30
CA PHE A 410 14.79 11.81 -13.63
C PHE A 410 14.38 12.19 -12.21
N GLU A 411 15.34 12.56 -11.37
CA GLU A 411 15.10 13.26 -10.11
C GLU A 411 16.15 14.36 -9.94
N TRP A 412 15.71 15.58 -9.69
CA TRP A 412 16.61 16.71 -9.54
C TRP A 412 17.22 16.79 -8.15
N THR A 413 18.48 17.20 -8.10
CA THR A 413 19.09 17.79 -6.89
C THR A 413 18.46 19.15 -6.59
N ARG A 414 18.70 19.72 -5.40
CA ARG A 414 18.24 21.10 -5.10
C ARG A 414 18.81 22.14 -6.04
N ALA A 415 20.08 21.98 -6.45
CA ALA A 415 20.73 22.88 -7.39
C ALA A 415 20.10 22.82 -8.79
N GLU A 416 19.83 21.61 -9.30
CA GLU A 416 19.17 21.43 -10.60
C GLU A 416 17.74 21.95 -10.58
N PHE A 417 17.00 21.71 -9.50
CA PHE A 417 15.64 22.20 -9.35
C PHE A 417 15.61 23.73 -9.28
N ALA A 418 16.50 24.37 -8.51
CA ALA A 418 16.61 25.83 -8.44
C ALA A 418 16.95 26.43 -9.82
N ALA A 419 17.95 25.88 -10.51
CA ALA A 419 18.34 26.34 -11.84
C ALA A 419 17.21 26.19 -12.88
N TRP A 420 16.43 25.10 -12.78
CA TRP A 420 15.24 24.90 -13.60
C TRP A 420 14.18 25.95 -13.29
N CYS A 421 13.88 26.19 -12.00
CA CYS A 421 12.90 27.19 -11.57
C CYS A 421 13.26 28.59 -12.05
N ASP A 422 14.52 29.01 -11.91
CA ASP A 422 15.01 30.33 -12.33
C ASP A 422 14.87 30.54 -13.83
N ARG A 423 15.20 29.52 -14.63
CA ARG A 423 15.03 29.57 -16.09
C ARG A 423 13.56 29.73 -16.47
N VAL A 424 12.67 28.92 -15.89
CA VAL A 424 11.22 28.97 -16.14
C VAL A 424 10.66 30.34 -15.74
N CYS A 425 11.11 30.89 -14.62
CA CYS A 425 10.73 32.23 -14.15
C CYS A 425 11.14 33.32 -15.14
N ALA A 426 12.39 33.30 -15.60
CA ALA A 426 12.93 34.27 -16.54
C ALA A 426 12.23 34.22 -17.91
N GLU A 427 11.89 33.02 -18.40
CA GLU A 427 11.26 32.84 -19.71
C GLU A 427 9.76 33.18 -19.70
N HIS A 428 9.05 32.84 -18.63
CA HIS A 428 7.59 32.92 -18.58
C HIS A 428 7.03 34.02 -17.68
N GLY A 429 7.88 34.80 -17.03
CA GLY A 429 7.46 35.94 -16.20
C GLY A 429 6.83 35.52 -14.88
N TYR A 430 7.50 34.60 -14.17
CA TYR A 430 7.15 34.19 -12.82
C TYR A 430 8.28 34.57 -11.85
N THR A 431 7.96 34.57 -10.56
CA THR A 431 8.91 34.50 -9.46
C THR A 431 8.69 33.18 -8.73
N VAL A 432 9.70 32.64 -8.07
CA VAL A 432 9.61 31.36 -7.37
C VAL A 432 10.10 31.48 -5.94
N GLU A 433 9.39 30.82 -5.04
CA GLU A 433 9.82 30.54 -3.68
C GLU A 433 10.00 29.02 -3.55
N ILE A 434 11.20 28.58 -3.16
CA ILE A 434 11.52 27.15 -2.99
C ILE A 434 11.46 26.79 -1.51
N ARG A 435 10.71 25.73 -1.19
CA ARG A 435 10.55 25.17 0.15
C ARG A 435 10.85 23.67 0.13
N GLY A 436 11.11 23.09 1.31
CA GLY A 436 11.20 21.64 1.50
C GLY A 436 9.95 21.08 2.17
N ILE A 437 9.62 19.82 1.88
CA ILE A 437 8.55 19.07 2.56
C ILE A 437 9.12 17.75 3.08
N GLY A 438 8.85 17.43 4.34
CA GLY A 438 9.38 16.26 5.04
C GLY A 438 10.51 16.59 6.00
N ASP A 439 11.04 15.56 6.64
CA ASP A 439 12.13 15.68 7.61
C ASP A 439 13.39 16.22 6.93
N VAL A 440 13.91 17.32 7.44
CA VAL A 440 15.07 18.01 6.87
C VAL A 440 16.34 17.37 7.39
N ASP A 441 17.13 16.83 6.48
CA ASP A 441 18.51 16.47 6.74
C ASP A 441 19.43 17.70 6.58
N PRO A 442 20.39 17.95 7.49
CA PRO A 442 21.26 19.12 7.43
C PRO A 442 22.06 19.23 6.11
N ASP A 443 22.49 18.10 5.56
CA ASP A 443 23.35 18.08 4.37
C ASP A 443 22.53 17.90 3.09
N ARG A 444 21.47 17.09 3.15
CA ARG A 444 20.67 16.67 1.99
C ARG A 444 19.35 17.43 1.82
N GLY A 445 18.93 18.21 2.81
CA GLY A 445 17.67 18.97 2.77
C GLY A 445 16.45 18.09 3.04
N ALA A 446 15.28 18.49 2.54
CA ALA A 446 14.04 17.72 2.70
C ALA A 446 13.90 16.66 1.58
N PRO A 447 13.12 15.57 1.81
CA PRO A 447 12.91 14.54 0.79
C PRO A 447 12.12 15.05 -0.41
N THR A 448 11.22 16.02 -0.24
CA THR A 448 10.47 16.61 -1.35
C THR A 448 10.80 18.09 -1.47
N GLN A 449 10.98 18.54 -2.72
CA GLN A 449 11.16 19.94 -3.07
C GLN A 449 9.82 20.51 -3.50
N LEU A 450 9.53 21.74 -3.08
CA LEU A 450 8.32 22.48 -3.38
C LEU A 450 8.69 23.82 -4.02
N GLY A 451 8.24 24.08 -5.25
CA GLY A 451 8.34 25.38 -5.90
C GLY A 451 6.98 26.08 -5.92
N VAL A 452 6.90 27.27 -5.34
CA VAL A 452 5.72 28.13 -5.38
C VAL A 452 5.98 29.27 -6.34
N PHE A 453 5.50 29.14 -7.56
CA PHE A 453 5.64 30.14 -8.60
C PHE A 453 4.48 31.13 -8.53
N ARG A 454 4.78 32.43 -8.60
CA ARG A 454 3.79 33.50 -8.64
C ARG A 454 4.07 34.37 -9.86
N ARG A 455 3.04 34.68 -10.63
CA ARG A 455 3.20 35.54 -11.81
C ARG A 455 3.75 36.90 -11.36
N ALA A 456 4.82 37.34 -12.02
CA ALA A 456 5.50 38.60 -11.73
C ALA A 456 4.66 39.83 -12.12
#